data_AF-A0A966ALM3-F1
#
_entry.id   AF-A0A966ALM3-F1
#
_cell.length_a   1.000
_cell.length_b   1.000
_cell.length_c   1.000
_cell.angle_alpha   90.00
_cell.angle_beta   90.00
_cell.angle_gamma   90.00
#
_symmetry.space_group_name_H-M   'P 1'
#
loop_
_entity.id
_entity.type
_entity.pdbx_description
1 polymer ?
#
loop_
_entity_poly.entity_id
_entity_poly.type
_entity_poly.pdbx_seq_one_letter_code
_entity_poly.pdbx_strand_id
1 'polypeptide(L)'
;EAMKDPTPQAHRIASFIHITQNQYDDAMAEAQRAIDLDPNDPIGYEAMAWVLIHVGRPAESLEFIERAERLDPRSGYLYRVGEAQFHQERYEEAVETMLKHSESHPDSVHRLLYLAAAYGHLGREEESRAAIDTFKKEIQANMGTGVIGTIDQVGILRFKDGGIEDLRLREGLRKVGFDASPEVVNASSEEITLKKPADGTVTRVYEVAREHCRKHGKESSIMNSTYPRYVFSCR
;
A
#
# COMPACT_ATOMS: atom_id res chain seq x y z
N GLU A 1 2.35 24.31 -27.62
CA GLU A 1 2.96 23.30 -28.52
C GLU A 1 3.42 22.05 -27.79
N ALA A 2 3.97 22.11 -26.57
CA ALA A 2 4.36 20.93 -25.77
C ALA A 2 3.23 19.93 -25.39
N MET A 3 1.95 20.28 -25.61
CA MET A 3 0.82 19.34 -25.46
C MET A 3 0.49 18.57 -26.77
N LYS A 4 1.14 18.89 -27.90
CA LYS A 4 0.94 18.17 -29.17
C LYS A 4 1.83 16.93 -29.27
N ASP A 5 3.05 17.00 -28.73
CA ASP A 5 3.99 15.88 -28.62
C ASP A 5 4.42 15.75 -27.16
N PRO A 6 3.80 14.84 -26.37
CA PRO A 6 4.14 14.69 -24.96
C PRO A 6 5.58 14.18 -24.81
N THR A 7 6.30 14.70 -23.81
CA THR A 7 7.69 14.30 -23.52
C THR A 7 7.73 12.91 -22.86
N PRO A 8 8.89 12.22 -22.84
CA PRO A 8 9.06 11.01 -22.01
C PRO A 8 8.61 11.23 -20.57
N GLN A 9 8.92 12.40 -19.99
CA GLN A 9 8.47 12.77 -18.66
C GLN A 9 6.95 12.84 -18.51
N ALA A 10 6.25 13.40 -19.50
CA ALA A 10 4.79 13.46 -19.48
C ALA A 10 4.18 12.04 -19.49
N HIS A 11 4.73 11.15 -20.32
CA HIS A 11 4.32 9.75 -20.37
C HIS A 11 4.60 8.99 -19.06
N ARG A 12 5.74 9.24 -18.40
CA ARG A 12 6.04 8.68 -17.06
C ARG A 12 5.02 9.12 -16.00
N ILE A 13 4.67 10.41 -15.99
CA ILE A 13 3.68 10.95 -15.05
C ILE A 13 2.30 10.38 -15.35
N ALA A 14 1.92 10.28 -16.63
CA ALA A 14 0.66 9.68 -17.05
C ALA A 14 0.57 8.21 -16.61
N SER A 15 1.66 7.44 -16.78
CA SER A 15 1.77 6.07 -16.27
C SER A 15 1.46 6.02 -14.77
N PHE A 16 2.12 6.85 -13.96
CA PHE A 16 1.87 6.90 -12.52
C PHE A 16 0.40 7.23 -12.19
N ILE A 17 -0.18 8.24 -12.84
CA ILE A 17 -1.58 8.63 -12.63
C ILE A 17 -2.49 7.44 -12.94
N HIS A 18 -2.27 6.74 -14.05
CA HIS A 18 -3.05 5.57 -14.41
C HIS A 18 -2.92 4.43 -13.38
N ILE A 19 -1.74 4.20 -12.81
CA ILE A 19 -1.58 3.23 -11.69
C ILE A 19 -2.49 3.62 -10.52
N THR A 20 -2.49 4.89 -10.09
CA THR A 20 -3.36 5.34 -8.97
C THR A 20 -4.86 5.21 -9.27
N GLN A 21 -5.23 5.14 -10.55
CA GLN A 21 -6.60 4.95 -11.01
C GLN A 21 -6.94 3.49 -11.32
N ASN A 22 -5.99 2.56 -11.09
CA ASN A 22 -6.03 1.15 -11.48
C ASN A 22 -6.22 0.91 -12.99
N GLN A 23 -5.83 1.87 -13.82
CA GLN A 23 -5.90 1.76 -15.27
C GLN A 23 -4.58 1.16 -15.77
N TYR A 24 -4.32 -0.10 -15.44
CA TYR A 24 -2.99 -0.68 -15.65
C TYR A 24 -2.61 -0.84 -17.11
N ASP A 25 -3.56 -1.13 -18.00
CA ASP A 25 -3.30 -1.22 -19.44
C ASP A 25 -2.83 0.14 -20.00
N ASP A 26 -3.51 1.23 -19.61
CA ASP A 26 -3.11 2.58 -19.97
C ASP A 26 -1.75 2.92 -19.34
N ALA A 27 -1.53 2.55 -18.08
CA ALA A 27 -0.25 2.77 -17.40
C ALA A 27 0.91 2.08 -18.13
N MET A 28 0.74 0.82 -18.53
CA MET A 28 1.73 0.08 -19.32
C MET A 28 2.01 0.78 -20.66
N ALA A 29 0.96 1.21 -21.36
CA ALA A 29 1.10 1.88 -22.64
C ALA A 29 1.82 3.23 -22.54
N GLU A 30 1.58 3.99 -21.47
CA GLU A 30 2.28 5.25 -21.19
C GLU A 30 3.74 5.00 -20.77
N ALA A 31 4.01 4.01 -19.92
CA ALA A 31 5.38 3.64 -19.56
C ALA A 31 6.20 3.19 -20.78
N GLN A 32 5.60 2.40 -21.68
CA GLN A 32 6.24 1.97 -22.92
C GLN A 32 6.56 3.16 -23.82
N ARG A 33 5.61 4.09 -24.00
CA ARG A 33 5.84 5.32 -24.79
C ARG A 33 6.97 6.16 -24.22
N ALA A 34 7.13 6.24 -22.90
CA ALA A 34 8.27 6.91 -22.30
C ALA A 34 9.61 6.28 -22.69
N ILE A 35 9.70 4.93 -22.66
CA ILE A 35 10.89 4.17 -23.06
C ILE A 35 11.17 4.34 -24.56
N ASP A 36 10.13 4.31 -25.40
CA ASP A 36 10.29 4.43 -26.86
C ASP A 36 10.80 5.81 -27.28
N LEU A 37 10.36 6.86 -26.57
CA LEU A 37 10.79 8.24 -26.83
C LEU A 37 12.20 8.53 -26.29
N ASP A 38 12.58 7.92 -25.16
CA ASP A 38 13.94 8.01 -24.63
C ASP A 38 14.42 6.66 -24.04
N PRO A 39 15.06 5.80 -24.86
CA PRO A 39 15.55 4.50 -24.42
C PRO A 39 16.69 4.56 -23.41
N ASN A 40 17.24 5.75 -23.13
CA ASN A 40 18.30 5.98 -22.15
C ASN A 40 17.79 6.66 -20.86
N ASP A 41 16.49 6.99 -20.76
CA ASP A 41 15.90 7.50 -19.52
C ASP A 41 15.65 6.33 -18.55
N PRO A 42 16.41 6.20 -17.45
CA PRO A 42 16.22 5.12 -16.50
C PRO A 42 14.86 5.17 -15.79
N ILE A 43 14.23 6.35 -15.68
CA ILE A 43 12.92 6.49 -15.02
C ILE A 43 11.81 5.89 -15.88
N GLY A 44 11.99 5.80 -17.21
CA GLY A 44 11.03 5.12 -18.10
C GLY A 44 10.93 3.63 -17.77
N TYR A 45 12.08 2.99 -17.57
CA TYR A 45 12.16 1.59 -17.15
C TYR A 45 11.65 1.40 -15.72
N GLU A 46 11.94 2.32 -14.80
CA GLU A 46 11.36 2.29 -13.44
C GLU A 46 9.83 2.35 -13.46
N ALA A 47 9.26 3.23 -14.29
CA ALA A 47 7.80 3.33 -14.45
C ALA A 47 7.20 2.01 -14.93
N MET A 48 7.79 1.38 -15.96
CA MET A 48 7.35 0.07 -16.43
C MET A 48 7.46 -1.01 -15.34
N ALA A 49 8.58 -1.05 -14.61
CA ALA A 49 8.75 -1.97 -13.50
C ALA A 49 7.66 -1.81 -12.43
N TRP A 50 7.30 -0.57 -12.11
CA TRP A 50 6.26 -0.29 -11.12
C TRP A 50 4.88 -0.74 -11.61
N VAL A 51 4.56 -0.54 -12.89
CA VAL A 51 3.32 -1.08 -13.46
C VAL A 51 3.31 -2.62 -13.41
N LEU A 52 4.43 -3.27 -13.78
CA LEU A 52 4.57 -4.73 -13.76
C LEU A 52 4.35 -5.33 -12.37
N ILE A 53 4.93 -4.69 -11.35
CA ILE A 53 4.65 -4.94 -9.92
C ILE A 53 3.12 -4.94 -9.72
N HIS A 54 2.42 -3.85 -10.05
CA HIS A 54 0.98 -3.68 -9.78
C HIS A 54 0.06 -4.65 -10.54
N VAL A 55 0.47 -5.15 -11.71
CA VAL A 55 -0.28 -6.16 -12.47
C VAL A 55 0.05 -7.60 -12.07
N GLY A 56 0.80 -7.81 -10.98
CA GLY A 56 1.15 -9.12 -10.47
C GLY A 56 2.25 -9.83 -11.26
N ARG A 57 3.11 -9.06 -11.93
CA ARG A 57 4.30 -9.54 -12.68
C ARG A 57 5.61 -9.02 -12.07
N PRO A 58 5.84 -9.17 -10.74
CA PRO A 58 7.02 -8.63 -10.07
C PRO A 58 8.32 -9.36 -10.42
N ALA A 59 8.28 -10.53 -11.04
CA ALA A 59 9.48 -11.19 -11.56
C ALA A 59 10.03 -10.44 -12.77
N GLU A 60 9.14 -10.06 -13.70
CA GLU A 60 9.51 -9.33 -14.92
C GLU A 60 9.92 -7.89 -14.62
N SER A 61 9.36 -7.28 -13.58
CA SER A 61 9.75 -5.92 -13.17
C SER A 61 11.23 -5.83 -12.80
N LEU A 62 11.84 -6.90 -12.28
CA LEU A 62 13.27 -6.91 -11.92
C LEU A 62 14.18 -6.70 -13.14
N GLU A 63 13.80 -7.18 -14.32
CA GLU A 63 14.58 -6.96 -15.55
C GLU A 63 14.58 -5.48 -15.96
N PHE A 64 13.44 -4.81 -15.80
CA PHE A 64 13.30 -3.37 -16.04
C PHE A 64 14.05 -2.55 -14.99
N ILE A 65 14.01 -2.95 -13.72
CA ILE A 65 14.79 -2.29 -12.66
C ILE A 65 16.29 -2.44 -12.92
N GLU A 66 16.75 -3.64 -13.30
CA GLU A 66 18.15 -3.88 -13.64
C GLU A 66 18.59 -3.03 -14.84
N ARG A 67 17.71 -2.85 -15.83
CA ARG A 67 17.98 -1.96 -16.96
C ARG A 67 18.08 -0.49 -16.52
N ALA A 68 17.21 -0.02 -15.63
CA ALA A 68 17.27 1.32 -15.06
C ALA A 68 18.57 1.55 -14.28
N GLU A 69 18.97 0.59 -13.44
CA GLU A 69 20.18 0.64 -12.62
C GLU A 69 21.46 0.64 -13.48
N ARG A 70 21.50 -0.11 -14.59
CA ARG A 70 22.62 -0.07 -15.54
C ARG A 70 22.77 1.28 -16.23
N LEU A 71 21.66 1.98 -16.48
CA LEU A 71 21.67 3.31 -17.11
C LEU A 71 22.08 4.40 -16.13
N ASP A 72 21.66 4.28 -14.87
CA ASP A 72 21.97 5.22 -13.82
C ASP A 72 22.09 4.51 -12.46
N PRO A 73 23.30 4.19 -11.99
CA PRO A 73 23.48 3.48 -10.72
C PRO A 73 23.14 4.38 -9.52
N ARG A 74 21.91 4.29 -9.00
CA ARG A 74 21.45 5.03 -7.82
C ARG A 74 20.75 4.13 -6.81
N SER A 75 20.86 4.47 -5.53
CA SER A 75 20.24 3.70 -4.43
C SER A 75 18.71 3.77 -4.38
N GLY A 76 18.09 4.66 -5.16
CA GLY A 76 16.63 4.79 -5.24
C GLY A 76 15.92 3.52 -5.74
N TYR A 77 16.55 2.76 -6.65
CA TYR A 77 15.94 1.56 -7.22
C TYR A 77 15.82 0.40 -6.22
N LEU A 78 16.59 0.41 -5.13
CA LEU A 78 16.49 -0.61 -4.08
C LEU A 78 15.08 -0.71 -3.50
N TYR A 79 14.34 0.40 -3.46
CA TYR A 79 12.94 0.37 -3.04
C TYR A 79 12.08 -0.50 -3.97
N ARG A 80 12.23 -0.33 -5.29
CA ARG A 80 11.50 -1.12 -6.30
C ARG A 80 11.92 -2.59 -6.29
N VAL A 81 13.20 -2.86 -6.05
CA VAL A 81 13.68 -4.24 -5.89
C VAL A 81 13.03 -4.89 -4.66
N GLY A 82 13.00 -4.20 -3.52
CA GLY A 82 12.38 -4.70 -2.30
C GLY A 82 10.86 -4.92 -2.46
N GLU A 83 10.17 -4.02 -3.14
CA GLU A 83 8.75 -4.14 -3.49
C GLU A 83 8.52 -5.39 -4.38
N ALA A 84 9.29 -5.55 -5.45
CA ALA A 84 9.20 -6.71 -6.33
C ALA A 84 9.49 -8.04 -5.58
N GLN A 85 10.53 -8.09 -4.74
CA GLN A 85 10.84 -9.25 -3.92
C GLN A 85 9.70 -9.59 -2.95
N PHE A 86 9.11 -8.59 -2.31
CA PHE A 86 7.95 -8.77 -1.43
C PHE A 86 6.76 -9.39 -2.17
N HIS A 87 6.47 -8.90 -3.38
CA HIS A 87 5.38 -9.44 -4.20
C HIS A 87 5.69 -10.79 -4.86
N GLN A 88 6.96 -11.20 -4.87
CA GLN A 88 7.41 -12.57 -5.16
C GLN A 88 7.42 -13.49 -3.92
N GLU A 89 6.95 -13.02 -2.75
CA GLU A 89 6.97 -13.76 -1.47
C GLU A 89 8.38 -14.09 -0.96
N ARG A 90 9.40 -13.39 -1.47
CA ARG A 90 10.79 -13.48 -1.02
C ARG A 90 11.01 -12.52 0.14
N TYR A 91 10.31 -12.78 1.25
CA TYR A 91 10.20 -11.82 2.35
C TYR A 91 11.52 -11.52 3.06
N GLU A 92 12.38 -12.52 3.30
CA GLU A 92 13.73 -12.27 3.84
C GLU A 92 14.54 -11.31 2.97
N GLU A 93 14.56 -11.54 1.66
CA GLU A 93 15.33 -10.74 0.72
C GLU A 93 14.74 -9.32 0.59
N ALA A 94 13.41 -9.21 0.63
CA ALA A 94 12.73 -7.94 0.69
C ALA A 94 13.11 -7.15 1.95
N VAL A 95 13.20 -7.81 3.12
CA VAL A 95 13.66 -7.17 4.36
C VAL A 95 15.08 -6.65 4.21
N GLU A 96 16.02 -7.49 3.77
CA GLU A 96 17.42 -7.09 3.59
C GLU A 96 17.56 -5.91 2.64
N THR A 97 16.88 -5.96 1.50
CA THR A 97 16.91 -4.92 0.48
C THR A 97 16.28 -3.62 0.98
N MET A 98 15.16 -3.70 1.70
CA MET A 98 14.46 -2.53 2.24
C MET A 98 15.23 -1.88 3.39
N LEU A 99 15.94 -2.66 4.21
CA LEU A 99 16.89 -2.14 5.20
C LEU A 99 18.04 -1.40 4.52
N LYS A 100 18.64 -1.97 3.47
CA LYS A 100 19.69 -1.30 2.70
C LYS A 100 19.20 -0.01 2.04
N HIS A 101 17.97 0.01 1.50
CA HIS A 101 17.35 1.24 1.00
C HIS A 101 17.23 2.30 2.12
N SER A 102 16.83 1.86 3.34
CA SER A 102 16.67 2.73 4.52
C SER A 102 17.96 3.45 4.92
N GLU A 103 19.14 2.86 4.69
CA GLU A 103 20.43 3.48 5.02
C GLU A 103 20.68 4.77 4.21
N SER A 104 20.18 4.83 2.99
CA SER A 104 20.35 6.00 2.09
C SER A 104 19.11 6.90 2.02
N HIS A 105 17.94 6.39 2.42
CA HIS A 105 16.67 7.11 2.38
C HIS A 105 15.91 6.93 3.71
N PRO A 106 16.44 7.46 4.83
CA PRO A 106 15.85 7.26 6.15
C PRO A 106 14.41 7.78 6.24
N ASP A 107 14.12 8.88 5.53
CA ASP A 107 12.81 9.57 5.53
C ASP A 107 11.74 8.89 4.64
N SER A 108 12.08 7.80 3.96
CA SER A 108 11.12 7.06 3.13
C SER A 108 10.17 6.23 3.99
N VAL A 109 9.06 6.83 4.40
CA VAL A 109 8.03 6.19 5.25
C VAL A 109 7.44 4.90 4.66
N HIS A 110 7.43 4.77 3.33
CA HIS A 110 6.86 3.60 2.64
C HIS A 110 7.64 2.32 2.91
N ARG A 111 8.96 2.44 3.09
CA ARG A 111 9.85 1.32 3.40
C ARG A 111 9.42 0.59 4.68
N LEU A 112 8.89 1.33 5.66
CA LEU A 112 8.48 0.81 6.96
C LEU A 112 7.21 -0.04 6.85
N LEU A 113 6.30 0.28 5.92
CA LEU A 113 5.11 -0.53 5.66
C LEU A 113 5.49 -1.88 5.06
N TYR A 114 6.37 -1.89 4.06
CA TYR A 114 6.87 -3.13 3.47
C TYR A 114 7.69 -3.96 4.46
N LEU A 115 8.55 -3.34 5.27
CA LEU A 115 9.26 -4.03 6.35
C LEU A 115 8.29 -4.65 7.36
N ALA A 116 7.31 -3.88 7.84
CA ALA A 116 6.32 -4.37 8.79
C ALA A 116 5.52 -5.55 8.24
N ALA A 117 5.06 -5.45 6.99
CA ALA A 117 4.32 -6.52 6.34
C ALA A 117 5.17 -7.76 6.09
N ALA A 118 6.43 -7.59 5.65
CA ALA A 118 7.36 -8.70 5.43
C ALA A 118 7.64 -9.42 6.74
N TYR A 119 7.96 -8.69 7.81
CA TYR A 119 8.12 -9.26 9.14
C TYR A 119 6.85 -9.98 9.63
N GLY A 120 5.67 -9.43 9.36
CA GLY A 120 4.40 -10.08 9.66
C GLY A 120 4.21 -11.42 8.93
N HIS A 121 4.59 -11.51 7.66
CA HIS A 121 4.58 -12.77 6.90
C HIS A 121 5.62 -13.78 7.40
N LEU A 122 6.73 -13.30 7.95
CA LEU A 122 7.80 -14.12 8.54
C LEU A 122 7.54 -14.53 10.00
N GLY A 123 6.45 -14.06 10.61
CA GLY A 123 6.18 -14.30 12.04
C GLY A 123 7.12 -13.55 12.99
N ARG A 124 7.86 -12.54 12.49
CA ARG A 124 8.78 -11.69 13.25
C ARG A 124 8.02 -10.52 13.87
N GLU A 125 7.17 -10.84 14.84
CA GLU A 125 6.19 -9.90 15.40
C GLU A 125 6.82 -8.67 16.08
N GLU A 126 7.95 -8.84 16.77
CA GLU A 126 8.62 -7.75 17.48
C GLU A 126 9.21 -6.73 16.49
N GLU A 127 9.94 -7.20 15.47
CA GLU A 127 10.49 -6.31 14.43
C GLU A 127 9.39 -5.63 13.63
N SER A 128 8.30 -6.34 13.31
CA SER A 128 7.16 -5.75 12.63
C SER A 128 6.51 -4.63 13.46
N ARG A 129 6.28 -4.88 14.75
CA ARG A 129 5.70 -3.88 15.65
C ARG A 129 6.58 -2.65 15.78
N ALA A 130 7.90 -2.85 15.89
CA ALA A 130 8.87 -1.76 15.91
C ALA A 130 8.83 -0.92 14.61
N ALA A 131 8.70 -1.57 13.44
CA ALA A 131 8.56 -0.89 12.16
C ALA A 131 7.27 -0.04 12.09
N ILE A 132 6.14 -0.58 12.56
CA ILE A 132 4.86 0.15 12.64
C ILE A 132 4.93 1.33 13.60
N ASP A 133 5.53 1.15 14.78
CA ASP A 133 5.67 2.23 15.76
C ASP A 133 6.56 3.35 15.24
N THR A 134 7.60 3.00 14.47
CA THR A 134 8.46 3.97 13.78
C THR A 134 7.68 4.71 12.70
N PHE A 135 6.91 3.98 11.88
CA PHE A 135 6.06 4.55 10.84
C PHE A 135 5.08 5.58 11.40
N LYS A 136 4.39 5.23 12.50
CA LYS A 136 3.44 6.12 13.17
C LYS A 136 4.13 7.40 13.67
N LYS A 137 5.33 7.29 14.25
CA LYS A 137 6.11 8.45 14.73
C LYS A 137 6.52 9.36 13.58
N GLU A 138 7.07 8.81 12.50
CA GLU A 138 7.52 9.58 11.33
C GLU A 138 6.36 10.31 10.67
N ILE A 139 5.21 9.65 10.48
CA ILE A 139 4.05 10.31 9.90
C ILE A 139 3.45 11.34 10.85
N GLN A 140 3.36 11.07 12.16
CA GLN A 140 2.84 12.04 13.12
C GLN A 140 3.69 13.32 13.16
N ALA A 141 5.01 13.18 13.02
CA ALA A 141 5.93 14.31 12.90
C ALA A 141 5.67 15.12 11.60
N ASN A 142 5.32 14.44 10.50
CA ASN A 142 5.13 15.06 9.19
C ASN A 142 3.70 15.60 8.93
N MET A 143 2.66 14.98 9.52
CA MET A 143 1.24 15.25 9.20
C MET A 143 0.38 15.75 10.40
N GLY A 144 0.96 15.87 11.60
CA GLY A 144 0.25 16.38 12.79
C GLY A 144 -0.45 15.30 13.63
N THR A 145 -1.29 15.71 14.59
CA THR A 145 -1.76 14.92 15.75
C THR A 145 -2.85 13.85 15.49
N GLY A 146 -3.01 13.39 14.25
CA GLY A 146 -3.98 12.33 13.93
C GLY A 146 -3.50 10.93 14.33
N VAL A 147 -4.40 10.07 14.82
CA VAL A 147 -4.12 8.64 15.01
C VAL A 147 -4.13 7.94 13.65
N ILE A 148 -3.02 7.31 13.30
CA ILE A 148 -2.86 6.57 12.03
C ILE A 148 -3.00 5.08 12.33
N GLY A 149 -4.12 4.51 11.91
CA GLY A 149 -4.47 3.10 12.09
C GLY A 149 -4.49 2.30 10.79
N THR A 150 -4.55 2.97 9.64
CA THR A 150 -4.72 2.34 8.32
C THR A 150 -3.82 2.98 7.28
N ILE A 151 -3.45 2.23 6.24
CA ILE A 151 -2.70 2.76 5.09
C ILE A 151 -3.52 3.75 4.25
N ASP A 152 -4.86 3.68 4.35
CA ASP A 152 -5.80 4.56 3.62
C ASP A 152 -5.81 6.00 4.15
N GLN A 153 -5.66 6.16 5.48
CA GLN A 153 -5.59 7.47 6.13
C GLN A 153 -4.38 8.30 5.72
N VAL A 154 -3.34 7.62 5.24
CA VAL A 154 -2.06 8.24 4.90
C VAL A 154 -2.03 8.72 3.45
N GLY A 155 -3.02 8.33 2.62
CA GLY A 155 -3.08 8.66 1.20
C GLY A 155 -1.92 8.10 0.37
N ILE A 156 -1.05 7.30 1.01
CA ILE A 156 0.22 6.76 0.51
C ILE A 156 -0.03 5.70 -0.56
N LEU A 157 -1.12 4.94 -0.46
CA LEU A 157 -1.48 3.86 -1.39
C LEU A 157 -2.94 3.99 -1.84
N ARG A 158 -3.29 5.11 -2.47
CA ARG A 158 -4.62 5.26 -3.08
C ARG A 158 -4.69 4.49 -4.40
N PHE A 159 -4.81 3.17 -4.30
CA PHE A 159 -5.26 2.33 -5.42
C PHE A 159 -6.76 2.16 -5.30
N LYS A 160 -7.49 2.48 -6.36
CA LYS A 160 -8.94 2.65 -6.35
C LYS A 160 -9.73 1.37 -5.96
N ASP A 161 -9.09 0.19 -5.90
CA ASP A 161 -9.73 -1.14 -5.75
C ASP A 161 -8.73 -2.25 -5.34
N GLY A 162 -7.74 -1.95 -4.49
CA GLY A 162 -6.89 -2.96 -3.83
C GLY A 162 -6.35 -4.09 -4.73
N GLY A 163 -5.41 -3.76 -5.62
CA GLY A 163 -4.72 -4.77 -6.45
C GLY A 163 -4.08 -5.89 -5.62
N ILE A 164 -3.61 -6.96 -6.27
CA ILE A 164 -2.98 -8.13 -5.61
C ILE A 164 -1.89 -7.70 -4.61
N GLU A 165 -1.21 -6.60 -4.92
CA GLU A 165 -0.19 -6.00 -4.08
C GLU A 165 -0.71 -5.39 -2.78
N ASP A 166 -1.80 -4.62 -2.88
CA ASP A 166 -2.50 -4.07 -1.74
C ASP A 166 -3.00 -5.21 -0.83
N LEU A 167 -3.45 -6.34 -1.40
CA LEU A 167 -3.86 -7.50 -0.62
C LEU A 167 -2.71 -8.11 0.20
N ARG A 168 -1.56 -8.40 -0.42
CA ARG A 168 -0.43 -9.04 0.28
C ARG A 168 0.21 -8.13 1.31
N LEU A 169 0.34 -6.84 0.99
CA LEU A 169 0.82 -5.83 1.94
C LEU A 169 -0.11 -5.76 3.15
N ARG A 170 -1.42 -5.57 2.92
CA ARG A 170 -2.42 -5.53 4.00
C ARG A 170 -2.45 -6.81 4.80
N GLU A 171 -2.32 -7.98 4.18
CA GLU A 171 -2.27 -9.25 4.92
C GLU A 171 -1.12 -9.28 5.94
N GLY A 172 0.08 -8.90 5.52
CA GLY A 172 1.25 -8.85 6.41
C GLY A 172 1.07 -7.85 7.55
N LEU A 173 0.50 -6.68 7.26
CA LEU A 173 0.19 -5.67 8.27
C LEU A 173 -0.88 -6.16 9.28
N ARG A 174 -1.91 -6.86 8.78
CA ARG A 174 -2.99 -7.39 9.61
C ARG A 174 -2.52 -8.45 10.59
N LYS A 175 -1.55 -9.28 10.20
CA LYS A 175 -0.93 -10.29 11.07
C LYS A 175 -0.36 -9.69 12.36
N VAL A 176 0.00 -8.40 12.34
CA VAL A 176 0.56 -7.69 13.50
C VAL A 176 -0.38 -6.63 14.10
N GLY A 177 -1.65 -6.65 13.69
CA GLY A 177 -2.70 -5.77 14.23
C GLY A 177 -2.70 -4.34 13.67
N PHE A 178 -1.97 -4.07 12.58
CA PHE A 178 -2.05 -2.82 11.83
C PHE A 178 -2.93 -3.01 10.58
N ASP A 179 -3.76 -2.04 10.20
CA ASP A 179 -4.77 -2.20 9.13
C ASP A 179 -5.75 -3.38 9.34
N ALA A 180 -5.86 -3.86 10.59
CA ALA A 180 -6.76 -4.93 10.99
C ALA A 180 -8.21 -4.44 11.00
N SER A 181 -9.07 -5.13 10.27
CA SER A 181 -10.51 -4.89 10.40
C SER A 181 -10.97 -5.33 11.79
N PRO A 182 -11.87 -4.57 12.45
CA PRO A 182 -12.41 -4.94 13.74
C PRO A 182 -13.00 -6.35 13.69
N GLU A 183 -12.66 -7.17 14.68
CA GLU A 183 -13.16 -8.54 14.81
C GLU A 183 -14.68 -8.52 14.96
N VAL A 184 -15.40 -9.21 14.08
CA VAL A 184 -16.86 -9.37 14.16
C VAL A 184 -17.17 -10.45 15.19
N VAL A 185 -17.82 -10.04 16.28
CA VAL A 185 -18.19 -10.95 17.37
C VAL A 185 -19.56 -11.56 17.13
N ASN A 186 -20.48 -10.79 16.57
CA ASN A 186 -21.81 -11.24 16.17
C ASN A 186 -22.32 -10.40 15.00
N ALA A 187 -23.07 -10.99 14.08
CA ALA A 187 -23.67 -10.30 12.96
C ALA A 187 -25.02 -10.94 12.57
N SER A 188 -26.05 -10.10 12.44
CA SER A 188 -27.37 -10.42 11.92
C SER A 188 -27.81 -9.34 10.92
N SER A 189 -28.96 -9.51 10.26
CA SER A 189 -29.50 -8.49 9.36
C SER A 189 -29.88 -7.17 10.05
N GLU A 190 -30.03 -7.18 11.38
CA GLU A 190 -30.48 -6.03 12.17
C GLU A 190 -29.38 -5.46 13.07
N GLU A 191 -28.33 -6.23 13.37
CA GLU A 191 -27.29 -5.82 14.32
C GLU A 191 -25.91 -6.40 13.95
N ILE A 192 -24.87 -5.64 14.21
CA ILE A 192 -23.47 -6.11 14.20
C ILE A 192 -22.75 -5.69 15.48
N THR A 193 -22.04 -6.64 16.09
CA THR A 193 -21.18 -6.42 17.25
C THR A 193 -19.73 -6.59 16.85
N LEU A 194 -18.94 -5.55 17.08
CA LEU A 194 -17.52 -5.46 16.73
C LEU A 194 -16.67 -5.34 18.00
N LYS A 195 -15.57 -6.08 18.06
CA LYS A 195 -14.56 -5.88 19.11
C LYS A 195 -13.84 -4.55 18.88
N LYS A 196 -13.43 -3.91 19.97
CA LYS A 196 -12.62 -2.70 19.89
C LYS A 196 -11.28 -3.01 19.20
N PRO A 197 -10.91 -2.28 18.13
CA PRO A 197 -9.61 -2.42 17.49
C PRO A 197 -8.46 -2.19 18.46
N ALA A 198 -7.36 -2.92 18.29
CA ALA A 198 -6.17 -2.78 19.12
C ALA A 198 -5.50 -1.39 18.96
N ASP A 199 -5.67 -0.75 17.80
CA ASP A 199 -5.19 0.59 17.49
C ASP A 199 -6.13 1.70 18.00
N GLY A 200 -7.30 1.35 18.54
CA GLY A 200 -8.29 2.28 19.08
C GLY A 200 -9.09 3.06 18.03
N THR A 201 -8.95 2.75 16.74
CA THR A 201 -9.54 3.54 15.66
C THR A 201 -11.05 3.28 15.52
N VAL A 202 -11.87 4.27 15.84
CA VAL A 202 -13.35 4.17 15.76
C VAL A 202 -13.85 4.23 14.31
N THR A 203 -13.16 4.93 13.41
CA THR A 203 -13.59 5.11 12.01
C THR A 203 -13.78 3.78 11.29
N ARG A 204 -12.85 2.83 11.47
CA ARG A 204 -12.92 1.52 10.84
C ARG A 204 -14.11 0.69 11.33
N VAL A 205 -14.47 0.86 12.60
CA VAL A 205 -15.64 0.23 13.20
C VAL A 205 -16.92 0.69 12.49
N TYR A 206 -17.05 1.99 12.21
CA TYR A 206 -18.19 2.52 11.47
C TYR A 206 -18.21 2.07 10.00
N GLU A 207 -17.07 1.99 9.33
CA GLU A 207 -16.98 1.50 7.94
C GLU A 207 -17.46 0.05 7.82
N VAL A 208 -16.95 -0.84 8.67
CA VAL A 208 -17.37 -2.25 8.70
C VAL A 208 -18.85 -2.37 9.02
N ALA A 209 -19.36 -1.60 9.99
CA ALA A 209 -20.78 -1.60 10.32
C ALA A 209 -21.66 -1.12 9.15
N ARG A 210 -21.28 -0.05 8.45
CA ARG A 210 -22.02 0.44 7.28
C ARG A 210 -22.04 -0.56 6.14
N GLU A 211 -20.89 -1.16 5.83
CA GLU A 211 -20.81 -2.13 4.73
C GLU A 211 -21.67 -3.36 5.02
N HIS A 212 -21.65 -3.85 6.26
CA HIS A 212 -22.52 -4.92 6.73
C HIS A 212 -24.01 -4.57 6.55
N CYS A 213 -24.44 -3.41 7.05
CA CYS A 213 -25.83 -2.96 6.91
C CYS A 213 -26.23 -2.82 5.43
N ARG A 214 -25.35 -2.29 4.58
CA ARG A 214 -25.61 -2.15 3.13
C ARG A 214 -25.80 -3.50 2.43
N LYS A 215 -25.04 -4.54 2.82
CA LYS A 215 -25.22 -5.91 2.30
C LYS A 215 -26.61 -6.49 2.62
N HIS A 216 -27.26 -5.98 3.66
CA HIS A 216 -28.62 -6.36 4.06
C HIS A 216 -29.69 -5.35 3.61
N GLY A 217 -29.36 -4.43 2.69
CA GLY A 217 -30.31 -3.44 2.15
C GLY A 217 -30.72 -2.35 3.13
N LYS A 218 -29.90 -2.10 4.15
CA LYS A 218 -30.12 -1.08 5.18
C LYS A 218 -29.26 0.15 4.87
N GLU A 219 -29.81 1.34 5.04
CA GLU A 219 -29.18 2.60 4.64
C GLU A 219 -28.24 3.17 5.72
N SER A 220 -28.41 2.74 6.97
CA SER A 220 -27.72 3.35 8.10
C SER A 220 -27.29 2.33 9.16
N SER A 221 -26.21 2.67 9.85
CA SER A 221 -25.69 1.94 11.02
C SER A 221 -25.66 2.91 12.21
N ILE A 222 -26.40 2.62 13.28
CA ILE A 222 -26.45 3.46 14.50
C ILE A 222 -25.69 2.75 15.61
N MET A 223 -24.68 3.40 16.19
CA MET A 223 -23.92 2.88 17.31
C MET A 223 -24.72 3.00 18.61
N ASN A 224 -24.97 1.88 19.29
CA ASN A 224 -25.78 1.81 20.52
C ASN A 224 -24.94 1.70 21.79
N SER A 225 -23.81 1.01 21.74
CA SER A 225 -22.90 0.80 22.88
C SER A 225 -21.45 0.74 22.41
N THR A 226 -20.52 1.11 23.30
CA THR A 226 -19.08 1.18 23.04
C THR A 226 -18.22 0.38 24.03
N TYR A 227 -18.81 -0.22 25.07
CA TYR A 227 -18.07 -1.00 26.07
C TYR A 227 -18.81 -2.28 26.48
N PRO A 228 -18.12 -3.44 26.53
CA PRO A 228 -16.73 -3.69 26.14
C PRO A 228 -16.53 -3.84 24.62
N ARG A 229 -17.60 -3.68 23.83
CA ARG A 229 -17.65 -3.87 22.37
C ARG A 229 -18.44 -2.72 21.73
N TYR A 230 -18.25 -2.52 20.43
CA TYR A 230 -19.10 -1.63 19.65
C TYR A 230 -20.29 -2.41 19.12
N VAL A 231 -21.50 -1.94 19.39
CA VAL A 231 -22.74 -2.55 18.90
C VAL A 231 -23.43 -1.56 17.96
N PHE A 232 -23.80 -2.00 16.76
CA PHE A 232 -24.51 -1.18 15.78
C PHE A 232 -25.81 -1.85 15.36
N SER A 233 -26.89 -1.08 15.31
CA SER A 233 -28.13 -1.50 14.65
C SER A 233 -28.15 -1.04 13.19
N CYS A 234 -28.57 -1.93 12.30
CA CYS A 234 -28.82 -1.63 10.90
C CYS A 234 -30.26 -1.16 10.70
N ARG A 235 -30.45 0.01 10.10
CA ARG A 235 -31.76 0.57 9.75
C ARG A 235 -31.85 0.91 8.28
#